data_AF-A0A2G9PZ91-F1
#
_entry.id   AF-A0A2G9PZ91-F1
#
_cell.length_a   1.000
_cell.length_b   1.000
_cell.length_c   1.000
_cell.angle_alpha   90.00
_cell.angle_beta   90.00
_cell.angle_gamma   90.00
#
_symmetry.space_group_name_H-M   'P 1'
#
loop_
_entity.id
_entity.type
_entity.pdbx_description
1 polymer ?
#
loop_
_entity_poly.entity_id
_entity_poly.type
_entity_poly.pdbx_seq_one_letter_code
_entity_poly.pdbx_strand_id
1 'polypeptide(L)' 'MNEEDRFDWQEIFELFHKPDVEDFEFKFGRVNEKKIKEILVDRHDFSLERVEKQLEKLRDIREKQKQKGLGDWV' A
#
# COMPACT_ATOMS: atom_id res chain seq x y z
N MET A 1 11.32 -42.71 0.50
CA MET A 1 10.89 -41.31 0.50
C MET A 1 9.80 -41.20 -0.54
N ASN A 2 8.65 -40.64 -0.15
CA ASN A 2 7.55 -40.41 -1.08
C ASN A 2 7.97 -39.33 -2.08
N GLU A 3 7.40 -39.31 -3.29
CA GLU A 3 7.75 -38.29 -4.31
C GLU A 3 7.54 -36.85 -3.81
N GLU A 4 6.60 -36.66 -2.88
CA GLU A 4 6.29 -35.38 -2.22
C GLU A 4 7.43 -34.83 -1.34
N ASP A 5 8.37 -35.68 -0.90
CA ASP A 5 9.52 -35.28 -0.06
C ASP A 5 10.74 -34.86 -0.90
N ARG A 6 10.65 -34.88 -2.23
CA ARG A 6 11.74 -34.48 -3.15
C ARG A 6 11.68 -33.00 -3.52
N PHE A 7 11.41 -32.14 -2.54
CA PHE A 7 11.47 -30.70 -2.75
C PHE A 7 12.90 -30.19 -2.49
N ASP A 8 13.43 -29.37 -3.39
CA ASP A 8 14.75 -28.74 -3.21
C ASP A 8 14.65 -27.59 -2.21
N TRP A 9 14.80 -27.91 -0.92
CA TRP A 9 14.74 -26.93 0.17
C TRP A 9 15.74 -25.77 -0.01
N GLN A 10 16.80 -25.94 -0.79
CA GLN A 10 17.78 -24.88 -1.07
C GLN A 10 17.13 -23.76 -1.89
N GLU A 11 16.22 -24.10 -2.81
CA GLU A 11 15.44 -23.13 -3.59
C GLU A 11 14.53 -22.28 -2.67
N ILE A 12 13.80 -22.91 -1.74
CA ILE A 12 12.99 -22.19 -0.75
C ILE A 12 13.86 -21.31 0.14
N PHE A 13 15.01 -21.84 0.59
CA PHE A 13 15.91 -21.11 1.47
C PHE A 13 16.45 -19.84 0.79
N GLU A 14 16.83 -19.93 -0.48
CA GLU A 14 17.29 -18.79 -1.27
C GLU A 14 16.21 -17.72 -1.46
N LEU A 15 14.94 -18.10 -1.67
CA LEU A 15 13.83 -17.13 -1.77
C LEU A 15 13.69 -16.24 -0.53
N PHE A 16 13.98 -16.77 0.67
CA PHE A 16 13.90 -16.00 1.92
C PHE A 16 15.18 -15.20 2.22
N HIS A 17 16.35 -15.72 1.86
CA HIS A 17 17.62 -15.07 2.16
C HIS A 17 18.08 -14.07 1.09
N LYS A 18 17.71 -14.31 -0.16
CA LYS A 18 18.00 -13.45 -1.29
C LYS A 18 16.75 -13.34 -2.17
N PRO A 19 15.66 -12.78 -1.63
CA PRO A 19 14.50 -12.50 -2.45
C PRO A 19 14.90 -11.55 -3.58
N ASP A 20 14.32 -11.75 -4.75
CA ASP A 20 14.45 -10.82 -5.86
C ASP A 20 13.66 -9.55 -5.52
N VAL A 21 14.38 -8.53 -5.06
CA VAL A 21 13.81 -7.25 -4.63
C VAL A 21 14.39 -6.12 -5.46
N GLU A 22 13.55 -5.11 -5.69
CA GLU A 22 13.90 -3.92 -6.44
C GLU A 22 13.92 -2.70 -5.51
N ASP A 23 14.95 -1.87 -5.67
CA ASP A 23 15.05 -0.60 -4.95
C ASP A 23 14.14 0.45 -5.60
N PHE A 24 13.29 1.09 -4.78
CA PHE A 24 12.37 2.13 -5.25
C PHE A 24 12.32 3.36 -4.32
N GLU A 25 12.22 4.54 -4.95
CA GLU A 25 11.91 5.79 -4.26
C GLU A 25 10.40 6.04 -4.20
N PHE A 26 9.83 6.11 -2.99
CA PHE A 26 8.42 6.45 -2.80
C PHE A 26 8.20 7.96 -2.84
N LYS A 27 7.38 8.44 -3.79
CA LYS A 27 6.96 9.84 -3.90
C LYS A 27 5.45 9.95 -3.76
N PHE A 28 4.99 10.49 -2.63
CA PHE A 28 3.58 10.71 -2.36
C PHE A 28 3.10 12.04 -2.94
N GLY A 29 2.37 12.00 -4.05
CA GLY A 29 1.82 13.17 -4.74
C GLY A 29 0.58 13.78 -4.07
N ARG A 30 0.00 14.80 -4.71
CA ARG A 30 -1.30 15.35 -4.30
C ARG A 30 -2.44 14.41 -4.72
N VAL A 31 -3.34 14.15 -3.78
CA VAL A 31 -4.56 13.37 -4.02
C VAL A 31 -5.51 14.14 -4.94
N ASN A 32 -6.03 13.48 -5.98
CA ASN A 32 -7.06 14.02 -6.86
C ASN A 32 -8.42 13.41 -6.52
N GLU A 33 -9.14 14.04 -5.61
CA GLU A 33 -10.42 13.54 -5.11
C GLU A 33 -11.50 13.44 -6.19
N LYS A 34 -11.50 14.37 -7.15
CA LYS A 34 -12.44 14.33 -8.27
C LYS A 34 -12.25 13.03 -9.07
N LYS A 35 -10.99 12.68 -9.36
CA LYS A 35 -10.68 11.44 -10.09
C LYS A 35 -11.00 10.19 -9.27
N ILE A 36 -10.81 10.23 -7.95
CA ILE A 36 -11.17 9.13 -7.07
C ILE A 36 -12.69 8.89 -7.09
N LYS A 37 -13.49 9.95 -6.96
CA LYS A 37 -14.96 9.85 -7.02
C LYS A 37 -15.42 9.36 -8.38
N GLU A 38 -14.85 9.89 -9.47
CA GLU A 38 -15.15 9.41 -10.83
C GLU A 38 -14.90 7.90 -10.98
N ILE A 39 -13.74 7.41 -10.52
CA ILE A 39 -13.40 5.98 -10.65
C ILE A 39 -14.29 5.13 -9.75
N LEU A 40 -14.40 5.46 -8.46
CA LEU A 40 -15.06 4.60 -7.50
C LEU A 40 -16.59 4.68 -7.57
N VAL A 41 -17.14 5.89 -7.70
CA VAL A 41 -18.59 6.12 -7.69
C VAL A 41 -19.14 5.95 -9.10
N ASP A 42 -18.65 6.74 -10.06
CA ASP A 42 -19.28 6.78 -11.39
C ASP A 42 -19.03 5.52 -12.22
N ARG A 43 -17.86 4.85 -12.06
CA ARG A 43 -17.50 3.66 -12.85
C ARG A 43 -17.69 2.32 -12.12
N HIS A 44 -17.70 2.34 -10.79
CA HIS A 44 -17.72 1.12 -9.97
C HIS A 44 -18.85 1.08 -8.94
N ASP A 45 -19.79 2.04 -8.98
CA ASP A 45 -21.00 2.09 -8.15
C ASP A 45 -20.74 2.02 -6.64
N PHE A 46 -19.58 2.51 -6.18
CA PHE A 46 -19.34 2.66 -4.75
C PHE A 46 -20.25 3.75 -4.16
N SER A 47 -20.68 3.56 -2.92
CA SER A 47 -21.43 4.57 -2.18
C SER A 47 -20.63 5.87 -2.07
N LEU A 48 -21.20 6.94 -2.64
CA LEU A 48 -20.64 8.29 -2.60
C LEU A 48 -20.34 8.73 -1.15
N GLU A 49 -21.32 8.56 -0.25
CA GLU A 49 -21.20 8.87 1.18
C GLU A 49 -19.99 8.15 1.82
N ARG A 50 -19.83 6.84 1.54
CA ARG A 50 -18.69 6.08 2.06
C ARG A 50 -17.36 6.59 1.52
N VAL A 51 -17.31 6.93 0.24
CA VAL A 51 -16.10 7.47 -0.42
C VAL A 51 -15.74 8.83 0.17
N GLU A 52 -16.69 9.75 0.34
CA GLU A 52 -16.46 11.04 1.01
C GLU A 52 -15.91 10.87 2.42
N LYS A 53 -16.53 9.99 3.22
CA LYS A 53 -16.07 9.74 4.59
C LYS A 53 -14.62 9.25 4.66
N GLN A 54 -14.16 8.48 3.67
CA GLN A 54 -12.75 8.07 3.62
C GLN A 54 -11.83 9.20 3.12
N LEU A 55 -12.30 10.01 2.17
CA LEU A 55 -11.55 11.17 1.68
C LEU A 55 -11.30 12.19 2.80
N GLU A 56 -12.29 12.43 3.67
CA GLU A 56 -12.12 13.29 4.85
C GLU A 56 -11.03 12.77 5.79
N LYS A 57 -11.07 11.49 6.14
CA LYS A 57 -10.02 10.85 6.96
C LYS A 57 -8.65 10.95 6.31
N LEU A 58 -8.57 10.81 4.98
CA LEU A 58 -7.31 10.94 4.24
C LEU A 58 -6.75 12.37 4.33
N ARG A 59 -7.60 13.39 4.28
CA ARG A 59 -7.18 14.79 4.51
C ARG A 59 -6.61 14.97 5.92
N ASP A 60 -7.30 14.46 6.93
CA ASP A 60 -6.87 14.57 8.33
C ASP A 60 -5.50 13.92 8.57
N ILE A 61 -5.28 12.74 7.99
CA ILE A 61 -3.99 12.04 8.09
C ILE A 61 -2.89 12.86 7.41
N ARG A 62 -3.15 13.42 6.22
CA ARG A 62 -2.16 14.24 5.51
C ARG A 62 -1.82 15.52 6.27
N GLU A 63 -2.79 16.15 6.92
CA GLU A 63 -2.51 17.30 7.78
C GLU A 63 -1.65 16.92 8.99
N LYS A 64 -1.96 15.81 9.66
CA LYS A 64 -1.15 15.31 10.79
C LYS A 64 0.28 14.96 10.38
N GLN A 65 0.46 14.35 9.20
CA GLN A 65 1.78 13.98 8.67
C GLN A 65 2.69 15.18 8.34
N LYS A 66 2.15 16.40 8.23
CA LYS A 66 3.00 17.60 8.10
C LYS A 66 3.83 17.86 9.37
N GLN A 67 3.36 17.41 10.52
CA GLN A 67 4.07 17.49 11.79
C GLN A 67 4.73 16.14 12.08
N LYS A 68 6.05 16.07 11.94
CA LYS A 68 6.83 14.88 12.33
C LYS A 68 7.18 14.93 13.81
N GLY A 69 6.99 13.82 14.52
CA GLY A 69 7.41 13.68 15.91
C GLY A 69 8.92 13.40 15.99
N LEU A 70 9.56 13.69 17.12
CA LEU A 70 10.98 13.30 17.31
C LEU A 70 11.18 11.78 17.19
N GLY A 71 10.17 10.97 17.48
CA GLY A 71 10.21 9.52 17.29
C GLY A 71 10.26 9.06 15.82
N ASP A 72 10.03 9.94 14.85
CA ASP A 72 10.18 9.61 13.43
C ASP A 72 11.64 9.67 12.95
N TRP A 73 12.55 10.16 13.81
CA TRP A 73 13.97 10.38 13.50
C TRP A 73 14.93 9.45 14.25
N VAL A 74 14.43 8.64 15.20
CA VAL A 74 15.21 7.78 16.10
C VAL A 74 14.85 6.31 15.87
#